data_AF-A0A962PHZ3-F1
#
_entry.id   AF-A0A962PHZ3-F1
#
_cell.length_a   1.000
_cell.length_b   1.000
_cell.length_c   1.000
_cell.angle_alpha   90.00
_cell.angle_beta   90.00
_cell.angle_gamma   90.00
#
_symmetry.space_group_name_H-M   'P 1'
#
loop_
_entity.id
_entity.type
_entity.pdbx_description
1 polymer ?
#
loop_
_entity_poly.entity_id
_entity_poly.type
_entity_poly.pdbx_seq_one_letter_code
_entity_poly.pdbx_strand_id
1 'polypeptide(L)'
;DWDREDQIPVPKRKLTTGIEPPAYRNDVFKGERRIEWDDWSRIVELDPTLSSAEKKAFHDIFAAEGGMKKAPGGSAVAGILQKTLDTTKSLENTPEILAKYGKNPKTTDLELQDIKEVYKGFFNDAFKGPAQKLNEKNKARAFKGYQILGLIGDDRLSSSIADILFREGTAKGSELIISAIRLTDTDADTGRGNVFGSKTLSALQKIAKNPDQTRNFLEFSANARRGDEKARNDYFRFRDKE
;
A
#
# COMPACT_ATOMS: atom_id res chain seq x y z
N ASP A 1 27.81 36.19 34.58
CA ASP A 1 26.90 36.87 33.65
C ASP A 1 27.34 36.73 32.20
N TRP A 2 27.13 35.55 31.63
CA TRP A 2 27.14 35.32 30.17
C TRP A 2 26.02 34.32 29.85
N ASP A 3 24.81 34.63 30.32
CA ASP A 3 23.58 33.94 29.94
C ASP A 3 22.83 34.84 28.97
N ARG A 4 22.78 34.42 27.70
CA ARG A 4 21.72 34.63 26.69
C ARG A 4 22.35 34.45 25.30
N GLU A 5 22.56 33.19 24.93
CA GLU A 5 22.50 32.84 23.51
C GLU A 5 21.03 32.92 23.10
N ASP A 6 20.72 33.94 22.30
CA ASP A 6 19.47 34.08 21.59
C ASP A 6 19.21 32.81 20.77
N GLN A 7 18.35 31.93 21.31
CA GLN A 7 17.72 30.88 20.53
C GLN A 7 16.85 31.56 19.48
N ILE A 8 17.39 31.74 18.28
CA ILE A 8 16.61 32.10 17.09
C ILE A 8 15.51 31.04 16.98
N PRO A 9 14.22 31.39 17.14
CA PRO A 9 13.16 30.41 16.98
C PRO A 9 13.15 30.00 15.52
N VAL A 10 13.64 28.79 15.23
CA VAL A 10 13.49 28.18 13.91
C VAL A 10 11.99 28.16 13.61
N PRO A 11 11.52 28.81 12.55
CA PRO A 11 10.11 28.78 12.22
C PRO A 11 9.75 27.33 11.94
N LYS A 12 8.92 26.71 12.79
CA LYS A 12 8.22 25.46 12.49
C LYS A 12 7.22 25.71 11.37
N ARG A 13 7.68 26.04 10.16
CA ARG A 13 6.85 25.93 8.97
C ARG A 13 6.60 24.44 8.79
N LYS A 14 5.45 23.97 9.28
CA LYS A 14 4.85 22.72 8.85
C LYS A 14 4.72 22.82 7.33
N LEU A 15 5.65 22.19 6.62
CA LEU A 15 5.53 21.99 5.19
C LEU A 15 4.39 21.01 4.99
N THR A 16 3.22 21.52 4.65
CA THR A 16 2.13 20.69 4.15
C THR A 16 2.54 20.19 2.76
N THR A 17 2.41 18.90 2.50
CA THR A 17 2.71 18.32 1.18
C THR A 17 1.69 18.76 0.12
N GLY A 18 0.57 19.37 0.53
CA GLY A 18 -0.57 19.67 -0.35
C GLY A 18 -1.37 18.44 -0.75
N ILE A 19 -1.01 17.25 -0.23
CA ILE A 19 -1.73 16.00 -0.48
C ILE A 19 -2.86 15.88 0.54
N GLU A 20 -4.09 15.93 0.08
CA GLU A 20 -5.26 15.70 0.94
C GLU A 20 -5.50 14.20 1.17
N PRO A 21 -5.98 13.81 2.36
CA PRO A 21 -6.47 12.46 2.57
C PRO A 21 -7.66 12.16 1.64
N PRO A 22 -7.92 10.88 1.32
CA PRO A 22 -9.13 10.50 0.60
C PRO A 22 -10.39 11.09 1.25
N ALA A 23 -11.30 11.64 0.45
CA ALA A 23 -12.46 12.38 0.95
C ALA A 23 -13.27 11.61 2.01
N TYR A 24 -13.44 10.30 1.83
CA TYR A 24 -14.16 9.42 2.77
C TYR A 24 -13.44 9.20 4.12
N ARG A 25 -12.22 9.72 4.29
CA ARG A 25 -11.39 9.67 5.50
C ARG A 25 -11.04 11.06 6.04
N ASN A 26 -11.62 12.13 5.50
CA ASN A 26 -11.37 13.50 6.00
C ASN A 26 -11.74 13.66 7.48
N ASP A 27 -12.75 12.94 7.95
CA ASP A 27 -13.18 12.91 9.36
C ASP A 27 -12.14 12.26 10.29
N VAL A 28 -11.35 11.32 9.76
CA VAL A 28 -10.30 10.58 10.46
C VAL A 28 -9.04 11.43 10.65
N PHE A 29 -8.69 12.25 9.66
CA PHE A 29 -7.45 13.05 9.61
C PHE A 29 -7.70 14.55 9.84
N LYS A 30 -8.38 14.87 10.95
CA LYS A 30 -8.63 16.24 11.41
C LYS A 30 -7.83 16.58 12.68
N GLY A 31 -7.61 17.87 12.94
CA GLY A 31 -6.88 18.34 14.13
C GLY A 31 -5.44 17.83 14.16
N GLU A 32 -5.00 17.26 15.27
CA GLU A 32 -3.64 16.70 15.40
C GLU A 32 -3.37 15.56 14.41
N ARG A 33 -4.40 14.81 14.03
CA ARG A 33 -4.28 13.72 13.07
C ARG A 33 -4.04 14.20 11.64
N ARG A 34 -4.29 15.48 11.35
CA ARG A 34 -3.87 16.09 10.09
C ARG A 34 -2.34 16.15 9.99
N ILE A 35 -1.66 16.40 11.12
CA ILE A 35 -0.20 16.45 11.17
C ILE A 35 0.38 15.06 10.87
N GLU A 36 -0.22 14.01 11.44
CA GLU A 36 0.14 12.61 11.15
C GLU A 36 0.04 12.31 9.65
N TRP A 37 -1.04 12.75 8.99
CA TRP A 37 -1.21 12.61 7.55
C TRP A 37 -0.15 13.36 6.76
N ASP A 38 0.08 14.64 7.08
CA ASP A 38 1.07 15.45 6.37
C ASP A 38 2.50 14.87 6.51
N ASP A 39 2.86 14.37 7.71
CA ASP A 39 4.14 13.71 7.97
C ASP A 39 4.26 12.37 7.24
N TRP A 40 3.20 11.56 7.25
CA TRP A 40 3.14 10.33 6.47
C TRP A 40 3.33 10.61 4.97
N SER A 41 2.59 11.59 4.44
CA SER A 41 2.70 11.95 3.03
C SER A 41 4.09 12.41 2.65
N ARG A 42 4.75 13.18 3.53
CA ARG A 42 6.14 13.58 3.30
C ARG A 42 7.09 12.38 3.26
N ILE A 43 6.91 11.41 4.16
CA ILE A 43 7.74 10.19 4.21
C ILE A 43 7.60 9.38 2.92
N VAL A 44 6.38 9.22 2.42
CA VAL A 44 6.09 8.48 1.18
C VAL A 44 6.60 9.25 -0.04
N GLU A 45 6.34 10.55 -0.12
CA GLU A 45 6.71 11.36 -1.28
C GLU A 45 8.22 11.56 -1.45
N LEU A 46 8.96 11.61 -0.35
CA LEU A 46 10.41 11.75 -0.38
C LEU A 46 11.16 10.43 -0.60
N ASP A 47 10.48 9.28 -0.66
CA ASP A 47 11.14 8.00 -0.99
C ASP A 47 11.38 7.88 -2.50
N PRO A 48 12.64 7.96 -2.98
CA PRO A 48 12.93 7.91 -4.42
C PRO A 48 12.80 6.50 -5.00
N THR A 49 12.63 5.48 -4.15
CA THR A 49 12.46 4.10 -4.58
C THR A 49 11.02 3.77 -4.95
N LEU A 50 10.07 4.64 -4.58
CA LEU A 50 8.65 4.47 -4.86
C LEU A 50 8.24 5.18 -6.14
N SER A 51 7.55 4.47 -7.04
CA SER A 51 6.85 5.08 -8.17
C SER A 51 5.60 5.84 -7.71
N SER A 52 5.01 6.68 -8.58
CA SER A 52 3.74 7.36 -8.31
C SER A 52 2.61 6.40 -7.93
N ALA A 53 2.51 5.26 -8.61
CA ALA A 53 1.53 4.22 -8.29
C ALA A 53 1.73 3.63 -6.88
N GLU A 54 2.98 3.39 -6.49
CA GLU A 54 3.33 2.83 -5.18
C GLU A 54 3.06 3.85 -4.07
N LYS A 55 3.49 5.09 -4.26
CA LYS A 55 3.19 6.21 -3.34
C LYS A 55 1.70 6.33 -3.12
N LYS A 56 0.94 6.27 -4.21
CA LYS A 56 -0.51 6.35 -4.15
C LYS A 56 -1.14 5.17 -3.40
N ALA A 57 -0.72 3.95 -3.70
CA ALA A 57 -1.18 2.76 -2.98
C ALA A 57 -0.90 2.87 -1.47
N PHE A 58 0.26 3.40 -1.09
CA PHE A 58 0.65 3.54 0.31
C PHE A 58 -0.18 4.61 1.03
N HIS A 59 -0.46 5.75 0.39
CA HIS A 59 -1.41 6.74 0.91
C HIS A 59 -2.80 6.14 1.09
N ASP A 60 -3.29 5.42 0.08
CA ASP A 60 -4.64 4.87 0.09
C ASP A 60 -4.81 3.81 1.20
N ILE A 61 -3.82 2.92 1.39
CA ILE A 61 -3.84 1.93 2.48
C ILE A 61 -3.77 2.60 3.85
N PHE A 62 -2.83 3.54 4.04
CA PHE A 62 -2.68 4.23 5.33
C PHE A 62 -3.97 4.97 5.71
N ALA A 63 -4.61 5.64 4.75
CA ALA A 63 -5.91 6.26 4.95
C ALA A 63 -7.01 5.24 5.25
N ALA A 64 -7.08 4.16 4.47
CA ALA A 64 -8.09 3.12 4.62
C ALA A 64 -8.01 2.43 5.99
N GLU A 65 -6.82 2.22 6.53
CA GLU A 65 -6.58 1.63 7.84
C GLU A 65 -6.65 2.64 9.00
N GLY A 66 -6.91 3.91 8.66
CA GLY A 66 -7.14 4.97 9.63
C GLY A 66 -5.87 5.46 10.31
N GLY A 67 -4.73 5.38 9.64
CA GLY A 67 -3.43 5.91 10.06
C GLY A 67 -2.80 5.21 11.26
N MET A 68 -2.10 5.95 12.12
CA MET A 68 -1.42 5.40 13.31
C MET A 68 -2.36 5.05 14.47
N LYS A 69 -3.68 5.12 14.26
CA LYS A 69 -4.65 4.74 15.28
C LYS A 69 -4.47 3.26 15.64
N LYS A 70 -4.16 3.01 16.90
CA LYS A 70 -4.05 1.65 17.45
C LYS A 70 -5.42 0.97 17.46
N ALA A 71 -5.47 -0.28 17.03
CA ALA A 71 -6.67 -1.10 17.20
C ALA A 71 -6.98 -1.29 18.70
N PRO A 72 -8.26 -1.46 19.09
CA PRO A 72 -8.61 -1.82 20.46
C PRO A 72 -7.84 -3.07 20.91
N GLY A 73 -7.11 -2.98 22.02
CA GLY A 73 -6.21 -4.05 22.50
C GLY A 73 -4.77 -3.99 21.95
N GLY A 74 -4.41 -2.97 21.16
CA GLY A 74 -3.04 -2.74 20.71
C GLY A 74 -2.50 -3.76 19.71
N SER A 75 -3.38 -4.52 19.07
CA SER A 75 -3.02 -5.64 18.18
C SER A 75 -2.64 -5.22 16.76
N ALA A 76 -2.89 -3.96 16.39
CA ALA A 76 -2.55 -3.39 15.08
C ALA A 76 -2.26 -1.88 15.13
N VAL A 77 -1.42 -1.41 14.22
CA VAL A 77 -1.16 0.02 13.90
C VAL A 77 -1.11 0.16 12.38
N ALA A 78 -1.81 1.15 11.80
CA ALA A 78 -1.88 1.36 10.34
C ALA A 78 -2.25 0.08 9.56
N GLY A 79 -3.15 -0.73 10.14
CA GLY A 79 -3.58 -2.03 9.62
C GLY A 79 -2.53 -3.14 9.68
N ILE A 80 -1.33 -2.86 10.20
CA ILE A 80 -0.27 -3.87 10.40
C ILE A 80 -0.58 -4.61 11.69
N LEU A 81 -0.98 -5.87 11.55
CA LEU A 81 -1.13 -6.81 12.66
C LEU A 81 0.23 -7.35 13.11
N GLN A 82 0.33 -7.81 14.36
CA GLN A 82 1.57 -8.43 14.86
C GLN A 82 2.00 -9.62 13.97
N LYS A 83 1.03 -10.43 13.50
CA LYS A 83 1.30 -11.51 12.56
C LYS A 83 1.94 -11.01 11.25
N THR A 84 1.47 -9.88 10.71
CA THR A 84 2.01 -9.29 9.48
C THR A 84 3.45 -8.86 9.72
N LEU A 85 3.70 -8.20 10.84
CA LEU A 85 5.03 -7.78 11.26
C LEU A 85 5.97 -8.98 11.44
N ASP A 86 5.52 -10.07 12.08
CA ASP A 86 6.31 -11.28 12.29
C ASP A 86 6.59 -12.06 11.00
N THR A 87 5.60 -12.18 10.11
CA THR A 87 5.80 -12.80 8.78
C THR A 87 6.77 -11.98 7.94
N THR A 88 6.66 -10.66 7.95
CA THR A 88 7.55 -9.77 7.18
C THR A 88 9.00 -9.83 7.70
N LYS A 89 9.20 -10.04 9.02
CA LYS A 89 10.52 -10.27 9.63
C LYS A 89 11.16 -11.58 9.21
N SER A 90 10.39 -12.67 9.14
CA SER A 90 10.92 -14.00 8.81
C SER A 90 11.52 -14.11 7.40
N LEU A 91 11.31 -13.08 6.56
CA LEU A 91 11.62 -13.11 5.14
C LEU A 91 12.77 -12.17 4.73
N GLU A 92 13.56 -11.64 5.67
CA GLU A 92 14.66 -10.69 5.38
C GLU A 92 14.21 -9.40 4.67
N ASN A 93 12.89 -9.16 4.57
CA ASN A 93 12.30 -8.14 3.70
C ASN A 93 12.18 -6.75 4.36
N THR A 94 12.56 -6.62 5.63
CA THR A 94 12.55 -5.37 6.43
C THR A 94 13.78 -5.27 7.35
N PRO A 95 15.01 -5.29 6.79
CA PRO A 95 16.23 -5.27 7.59
C PRO A 95 16.33 -4.03 8.50
N GLU A 96 15.75 -2.90 8.10
CA GLU A 96 15.73 -1.65 8.86
C GLU A 96 14.94 -1.81 10.18
N ILE A 97 13.82 -2.53 10.15
CA ILE A 97 12.97 -2.79 11.32
C ILE A 97 13.68 -3.73 12.30
N LEU A 98 14.33 -4.77 11.79
CA LEU A 98 15.11 -5.70 12.61
C LEU A 98 16.33 -5.02 13.23
N ALA A 99 16.99 -4.12 12.51
CA ALA A 99 18.11 -3.35 13.02
C ALA A 99 17.69 -2.41 14.16
N LYS A 100 16.51 -1.77 14.05
CA LYS A 100 16.02 -0.80 15.03
C LYS A 100 15.43 -1.45 16.29
N TYR A 101 14.63 -2.51 16.14
CA TYR A 101 13.84 -3.09 17.23
C TYR A 101 14.28 -4.50 17.65
N GLY A 102 15.31 -5.05 17.00
CA GLY A 102 15.79 -6.40 17.26
C GLY A 102 14.89 -7.49 16.68
N LYS A 103 14.92 -8.68 17.28
CA LYS A 103 14.21 -9.88 16.77
C LYS A 103 12.70 -9.86 17.02
N ASN A 104 12.24 -9.11 18.04
CA ASN A 104 10.84 -9.13 18.49
C ASN A 104 10.16 -7.73 18.50
N PRO A 105 10.14 -6.96 17.39
CA PRO A 105 9.41 -5.70 17.32
C PRO A 105 7.92 -5.90 17.59
N LYS A 106 7.33 -5.01 18.39
CA LYS A 106 5.88 -4.94 18.58
C LYS A 106 5.30 -3.91 17.63
N THR A 107 4.13 -4.21 17.08
CA THR A 107 3.38 -3.26 16.23
C THR A 107 3.11 -1.93 16.91
N THR A 108 2.98 -1.92 18.24
CA THR A 108 2.75 -0.71 19.03
C THR A 108 3.93 0.26 19.08
N ASP A 109 5.12 -0.21 18.71
CA ASP A 109 6.39 0.50 18.82
C ASP A 109 6.81 1.11 17.47
N LEU A 110 6.08 0.78 16.39
CA LEU A 110 6.32 1.29 15.05
C LEU A 110 6.03 2.79 14.97
N GLU A 111 6.93 3.53 14.34
CA GLU A 111 6.75 4.93 13.98
C GLU A 111 6.34 5.05 12.51
N LEU A 112 5.92 6.24 12.06
CA LEU A 112 5.45 6.48 10.68
C LEU A 112 6.43 5.98 9.61
N GLN A 113 7.73 6.22 9.81
CA GLN A 113 8.79 5.78 8.89
C GLN A 113 8.87 4.25 8.77
N ASP A 114 8.56 3.54 9.85
CA ASP A 114 8.60 2.08 9.90
C ASP A 114 7.42 1.48 9.14
N ILE A 115 6.26 2.14 9.15
CA ILE A 115 5.05 1.68 8.44
C ILE A 115 5.33 1.50 6.94
N LYS A 116 6.03 2.47 6.34
CA LYS A 116 6.41 2.42 4.92
C LYS A 116 7.29 1.20 4.62
N GLU A 117 8.28 0.91 5.46
CA GLU A 117 9.15 -0.25 5.25
C GLU A 117 8.39 -1.57 5.46
N VAL A 118 7.48 -1.64 6.43
CA VAL A 118 6.61 -2.82 6.60
C VAL A 118 5.68 -3.02 5.39
N TYR A 119 5.11 -1.95 4.80
CA TYR A 119 4.34 -2.07 3.56
C TYR A 119 5.19 -2.59 2.40
N LYS A 120 6.42 -2.07 2.22
CA LYS A 120 7.36 -2.58 1.21
C LYS A 120 7.65 -4.05 1.43
N GLY A 121 7.92 -4.46 2.66
CA GLY A 121 8.19 -5.85 3.02
C GLY A 121 6.99 -6.77 2.77
N PHE A 122 5.79 -6.33 3.13
CA PHE A 122 4.56 -7.07 2.83
C PHE A 122 4.38 -7.29 1.33
N PHE A 123 4.52 -6.24 0.51
CA PHE A 123 4.38 -6.36 -0.94
C PHE A 123 5.54 -7.10 -1.62
N ASN A 124 6.73 -7.10 -1.02
CA ASN A 124 7.83 -7.95 -1.46
C ASN A 124 7.45 -9.44 -1.39
N ASP A 125 6.77 -9.84 -0.33
CA ASP A 125 6.25 -11.21 -0.20
C ASP A 125 5.06 -11.45 -1.12
N ALA A 126 4.05 -10.57 -1.07
CA ALA A 126 2.84 -10.68 -1.87
C ALA A 126 3.10 -10.83 -3.37
N PHE A 127 4.16 -10.17 -3.86
CA PHE A 127 4.56 -10.18 -5.27
C PHE A 127 5.90 -10.88 -5.53
N LYS A 128 6.35 -11.76 -4.62
CA LYS A 128 7.58 -12.55 -4.77
C LYS A 128 7.66 -13.25 -6.12
N GLY A 129 6.57 -13.92 -6.52
CA GLY A 129 6.49 -14.70 -7.76
C GLY A 129 6.80 -13.87 -9.02
N PRO A 130 6.00 -12.84 -9.34
CA PRO A 130 6.26 -11.99 -10.51
C PRO A 130 7.61 -11.27 -10.44
N ALA A 131 8.03 -10.80 -9.26
CA ALA A 131 9.33 -10.13 -9.10
C ALA A 131 10.51 -11.06 -9.44
N GLN A 132 10.50 -12.28 -8.90
CA GLN A 132 11.51 -13.30 -9.22
C GLN A 132 11.55 -13.58 -10.73
N LYS A 133 10.38 -13.73 -11.36
CA LYS A 133 10.30 -14.00 -12.81
C LYS A 133 10.86 -12.84 -13.65
N LEU A 134 10.67 -11.60 -13.22
CA LEU A 134 11.26 -10.43 -13.88
C LEU A 134 12.78 -10.40 -13.71
N ASN A 135 13.29 -10.74 -12.53
CA ASN A 135 14.73 -10.78 -12.25
C ASN A 135 15.46 -11.85 -13.06
N GLU A 136 14.84 -13.03 -13.24
CA GLU A 136 15.36 -14.08 -14.12
C GLU A 136 15.51 -13.61 -15.57
N LYS A 137 14.56 -12.79 -16.04
CA LYS A 137 14.55 -12.25 -17.41
C LYS A 137 15.48 -11.04 -17.57
N ASN A 138 15.60 -10.22 -16.53
CA ASN A 138 16.26 -8.93 -16.59
C ASN A 138 17.45 -8.89 -15.62
N LYS A 139 18.56 -9.52 -16.04
CA LYS A 139 19.78 -9.62 -15.22
C LYS A 139 20.42 -8.28 -14.86
N ALA A 140 20.06 -7.19 -15.55
CA ALA A 140 20.60 -5.86 -15.32
C ALA A 140 19.91 -5.11 -14.18
N ARG A 141 18.70 -5.53 -13.76
CA ARG A 141 17.92 -4.83 -12.73
C ARG A 141 17.18 -5.81 -11.83
N ALA A 142 17.46 -5.74 -10.53
CA ALA A 142 16.68 -6.43 -9.52
C ALA A 142 15.39 -5.64 -9.21
N PHE A 143 14.26 -6.24 -9.50
CA PHE A 143 12.92 -5.82 -9.10
C PHE A 143 12.59 -6.39 -7.72
N LYS A 144 12.11 -5.51 -6.84
CA LYS A 144 11.48 -5.86 -5.56
C LYS A 144 9.97 -6.04 -5.77
N GLY A 145 9.30 -6.81 -4.90
CA GLY A 145 7.88 -7.11 -5.08
C GLY A 145 6.98 -5.89 -4.95
N TYR A 146 7.26 -4.92 -4.06
CA TYR A 146 6.47 -3.68 -4.02
C TYR A 146 6.48 -2.91 -5.34
N GLN A 147 7.55 -3.04 -6.14
CA GLN A 147 7.69 -2.35 -7.43
C GLN A 147 6.76 -2.95 -8.51
N ILE A 148 6.14 -4.10 -8.25
CA ILE A 148 5.14 -4.67 -9.16
C ILE A 148 3.91 -3.77 -9.25
N LEU A 149 3.58 -3.01 -8.20
CA LEU A 149 2.50 -2.02 -8.24
C LEU A 149 2.75 -0.95 -9.31
N GLY A 150 3.99 -0.46 -9.44
CA GLY A 150 4.38 0.47 -10.49
C GLY A 150 4.35 -0.11 -11.90
N LEU A 151 4.46 -1.44 -12.04
CA LEU A 151 4.48 -2.09 -13.35
C LEU A 151 3.09 -2.36 -13.93
N ILE A 152 2.02 -2.24 -13.14
CA ILE A 152 0.64 -2.47 -13.62
C ILE A 152 0.25 -1.45 -14.69
N GLY A 153 0.66 -0.19 -14.53
CA GLY A 153 0.44 0.88 -15.51
C GLY A 153 -0.79 1.76 -15.28
N ASP A 154 -1.50 1.58 -14.17
CA ASP A 154 -2.61 2.46 -13.76
C ASP A 154 -2.64 2.62 -12.22
N ASP A 155 -2.51 3.84 -11.73
CA ASP A 155 -2.39 4.14 -10.30
C ASP A 155 -3.64 3.74 -9.49
N ARG A 156 -4.83 3.79 -10.10
CA ARG A 156 -6.09 3.39 -9.43
C ARG A 156 -6.15 1.88 -9.27
N LEU A 157 -5.84 1.16 -10.33
CA LEU A 157 -5.77 -0.28 -10.36
C LEU A 157 -4.74 -0.78 -9.36
N SER A 158 -3.54 -0.20 -9.36
CA SER A 158 -2.47 -0.52 -8.39
C SER A 158 -2.91 -0.28 -6.96
N SER A 159 -3.56 0.86 -6.68
CA SER A 159 -4.04 1.16 -5.33
C SER A 159 -5.15 0.20 -4.88
N SER A 160 -6.09 -0.14 -5.77
CA SER A 160 -7.16 -1.12 -5.47
C SER A 160 -6.59 -2.51 -5.20
N ILE A 161 -5.61 -2.97 -5.98
CA ILE A 161 -4.94 -4.25 -5.79
C ILE A 161 -4.18 -4.29 -4.47
N ALA A 162 -3.43 -3.23 -4.18
CA ALA A 162 -2.68 -3.11 -2.94
C ALA A 162 -3.64 -3.18 -1.73
N ASP A 163 -4.75 -2.47 -1.81
CA ASP A 163 -5.81 -2.49 -0.79
C ASP A 163 -6.45 -3.89 -0.61
N ILE A 164 -6.78 -4.59 -1.70
CA ILE A 164 -7.32 -5.97 -1.65
C ILE A 164 -6.33 -6.91 -0.94
N LEU A 165 -5.07 -6.89 -1.38
CA LEU A 165 -4.05 -7.80 -0.84
C LEU A 165 -3.79 -7.51 0.63
N PHE A 166 -3.69 -6.23 1.00
CA PHE A 166 -3.41 -5.85 2.37
C PHE A 166 -4.57 -6.19 3.31
N ARG A 167 -5.80 -5.91 2.87
CA ARG A 167 -7.01 -6.14 3.67
C ARG A 167 -7.36 -7.62 3.83
N GLU A 168 -7.34 -8.37 2.74
CA GLU A 168 -7.80 -9.76 2.69
C GLU A 168 -6.65 -10.76 2.96
N GLY A 169 -5.41 -10.27 2.97
CA GLY A 169 -4.21 -11.10 2.97
C GLY A 169 -3.87 -11.61 1.56
N THR A 170 -2.63 -12.07 1.39
CA THR A 170 -2.06 -12.39 0.07
C THR A 170 -2.81 -13.50 -0.67
N ALA A 171 -3.14 -14.61 0.01
CA ALA A 171 -3.86 -15.73 -0.58
C ALA A 171 -5.28 -15.34 -1.02
N LYS A 172 -6.10 -14.83 -0.09
CA LYS A 172 -7.49 -14.47 -0.42
C LYS A 172 -7.57 -13.26 -1.36
N GLY A 173 -6.71 -12.27 -1.17
CA GLY A 173 -6.64 -11.12 -2.06
C GLY A 173 -6.28 -11.52 -3.50
N SER A 174 -5.34 -12.45 -3.68
CA SER A 174 -4.99 -12.99 -5.00
C SER A 174 -6.18 -13.69 -5.67
N GLU A 175 -6.98 -14.44 -4.93
CA GLU A 175 -8.22 -15.06 -5.43
C GLU A 175 -9.21 -14.03 -5.97
N LEU A 176 -9.43 -12.96 -5.21
CA LEU A 176 -10.37 -11.91 -5.56
C LEU A 176 -9.90 -11.14 -6.80
N ILE A 177 -8.61 -10.81 -6.87
CA ILE A 177 -8.00 -10.16 -8.03
C ILE A 177 -8.12 -11.04 -9.27
N ILE A 178 -7.75 -12.32 -9.18
CA ILE A 178 -7.83 -13.25 -10.32
C ILE A 178 -9.29 -13.41 -10.78
N SER A 179 -10.23 -13.50 -9.85
CA SER A 179 -11.65 -13.58 -10.18
C SER A 179 -12.15 -12.32 -10.89
N ALA A 180 -11.76 -11.13 -10.41
CA ALA A 180 -12.10 -9.86 -11.06
C ALA A 180 -11.48 -9.74 -12.46
N ILE A 181 -10.25 -10.22 -12.67
CA ILE A 181 -9.63 -10.29 -14.01
C ILE A 181 -10.49 -11.17 -14.94
N ARG A 182 -10.86 -12.37 -14.52
CA ARG A 182 -11.62 -13.32 -15.36
C ARG A 182 -13.03 -12.84 -15.68
N LEU A 183 -13.64 -12.02 -14.83
CA LEU A 183 -14.92 -11.37 -15.10
C LEU A 183 -14.77 -10.17 -16.05
N THR A 184 -13.61 -9.52 -16.05
CA THR A 184 -13.30 -8.37 -16.92
C THR A 184 -12.87 -8.79 -18.32
N ASP A 185 -12.08 -9.86 -18.40
CA ASP A 185 -11.52 -10.43 -19.62
C ASP A 185 -11.62 -11.96 -19.53
N THR A 186 -12.64 -12.52 -20.16
CA THR A 186 -12.95 -13.96 -20.08
C THR A 186 -11.87 -14.83 -20.71
N ASP A 187 -11.05 -14.27 -21.60
CA ASP A 187 -9.96 -14.95 -22.28
C ASP A 187 -8.61 -14.76 -21.55
N ALA A 188 -8.59 -14.06 -20.42
CA ALA A 188 -7.36 -13.81 -19.68
C ALA A 188 -6.77 -15.09 -19.08
N ASP A 189 -5.57 -15.45 -19.51
CA ASP A 189 -4.76 -16.46 -18.85
C ASP A 189 -4.13 -15.88 -17.58
N THR A 190 -4.70 -16.21 -16.43
CA THR A 190 -4.18 -15.80 -15.11
C THR A 190 -3.22 -16.85 -14.51
N GLY A 191 -2.89 -17.91 -15.24
CA GLY A 191 -2.16 -19.06 -14.71
C GLY A 191 -3.03 -20.04 -13.90
N ARG A 192 -2.37 -21.05 -13.33
CA ARG A 192 -3.01 -22.10 -12.53
C ARG A 192 -3.06 -21.70 -11.05
N GLY A 193 -4.18 -22.00 -10.41
CA GLY A 193 -4.40 -21.73 -8.99
C GLY A 193 -4.72 -20.27 -8.69
N ASN A 194 -4.57 -19.91 -7.42
CA ASN A 194 -5.02 -18.66 -6.83
C ASN A 194 -3.84 -17.77 -6.37
N VAL A 195 -2.66 -17.95 -6.98
CA VAL A 195 -1.44 -17.23 -6.61
C VAL A 195 -1.20 -16.11 -7.62
N PHE A 196 -0.96 -14.90 -7.13
CA PHE A 196 -0.58 -13.77 -7.99
C PHE A 196 0.77 -14.03 -8.64
N GLY A 197 0.76 -14.30 -9.95
CA GLY A 197 1.95 -14.65 -10.73
C GLY A 197 2.23 -13.67 -11.86
N SER A 198 3.25 -14.00 -12.67
CA SER A 198 3.59 -13.22 -13.87
C SER A 198 2.44 -13.13 -14.88
N LYS A 199 1.62 -14.18 -15.00
CA LYS A 199 0.42 -14.19 -15.86
C LYS A 199 -0.67 -13.24 -15.34
N THR A 200 -0.90 -13.23 -14.02
CA THR A 200 -1.79 -12.27 -13.36
C THR A 200 -1.34 -10.83 -13.62
N LEU A 201 -0.05 -10.54 -13.47
CA LEU A 201 0.52 -9.23 -13.78
C LEU A 201 0.30 -8.84 -15.24
N SER A 202 0.59 -9.73 -16.19
CA SER A 202 0.38 -9.45 -17.62
C SER A 202 -1.09 -9.15 -17.95
N ALA A 203 -2.03 -9.87 -17.35
CA ALA A 203 -3.45 -9.62 -17.54
C ALA A 203 -3.86 -8.24 -16.99
N LEU A 204 -3.35 -7.86 -15.82
CA LEU A 204 -3.58 -6.53 -15.25
C LEU A 204 -2.99 -5.41 -16.11
N GLN A 205 -1.80 -5.61 -16.68
CA GLN A 205 -1.20 -4.67 -17.63
C GLN A 205 -2.01 -4.51 -18.91
N LYS A 206 -2.73 -5.55 -19.35
CA LYS A 206 -3.67 -5.47 -20.47
C LYS A 206 -4.89 -4.65 -20.07
N ILE A 207 -5.49 -4.95 -18.91
CA ILE A 207 -6.65 -4.23 -18.36
C ILE A 207 -6.31 -2.74 -18.18
N ALA A 208 -5.16 -2.41 -17.60
CA ALA A 208 -4.71 -1.05 -17.34
C ALA A 208 -4.65 -0.16 -18.60
N LYS A 209 -4.42 -0.75 -19.78
CA LYS A 209 -4.36 -0.03 -21.06
C LYS A 209 -5.73 0.29 -21.65
N ASN A 210 -6.81 -0.26 -21.11
CA ASN A 210 -8.16 -0.06 -21.60
C ASN A 210 -9.05 0.52 -20.47
N PRO A 211 -9.44 1.80 -20.55
CA PRO A 211 -10.23 2.46 -19.51
C PRO A 211 -11.54 1.75 -19.14
N ASP A 212 -12.22 1.12 -20.10
CA ASP A 212 -13.47 0.39 -19.83
C ASP A 212 -13.20 -0.94 -19.12
N GLN A 213 -12.11 -1.64 -19.47
CA GLN A 213 -11.69 -2.82 -18.72
C GLN A 213 -11.23 -2.45 -17.30
N THR A 214 -10.47 -1.36 -17.13
CA THR A 214 -10.11 -0.86 -15.80
C THR A 214 -11.36 -0.58 -14.97
N ARG A 215 -12.37 0.10 -15.54
CA ARG A 215 -13.65 0.37 -14.86
C ARG A 215 -14.36 -0.92 -14.44
N ASN A 216 -14.46 -1.89 -15.35
CA ASN A 216 -15.10 -3.18 -15.08
C ASN A 216 -14.34 -3.98 -14.02
N PHE A 217 -13.01 -3.99 -14.07
CA PHE A 217 -12.21 -4.63 -13.02
C PHE A 217 -12.47 -4.00 -11.66
N LEU A 218 -12.46 -2.67 -11.57
CA LEU A 218 -12.71 -1.95 -10.32
C LEU A 218 -14.11 -2.26 -9.78
N GLU A 219 -15.12 -2.30 -10.65
CA GLU A 219 -16.48 -2.73 -10.35
C GLU A 219 -16.52 -4.14 -9.74
N PHE A 220 -15.98 -5.14 -10.45
CA PHE A 220 -15.99 -6.52 -9.99
C PHE A 220 -15.19 -6.71 -8.70
N SER A 221 -14.06 -6.02 -8.57
CA SER A 221 -13.24 -6.06 -7.37
C SER A 221 -13.95 -5.46 -6.16
N ALA A 222 -14.72 -4.38 -6.34
CA ALA A 222 -15.52 -3.77 -5.28
C ALA A 222 -16.67 -4.69 -4.84
N ASN A 223 -17.35 -5.33 -5.78
CA ASN A 223 -18.46 -6.26 -5.51
C ASN A 223 -17.99 -7.58 -4.86
N ALA A 224 -16.75 -7.99 -5.09
CA ALA A 224 -16.19 -9.22 -4.53
C ALA A 224 -15.74 -9.09 -3.06
N ARG A 225 -15.50 -7.85 -2.60
CA ARG A 225 -15.16 -7.56 -1.21
C ARG A 225 -16.44 -7.63 -0.35
N ARG A 226 -16.43 -8.45 0.71
CA ARG A 226 -17.58 -8.59 1.62
C ARG A 226 -17.50 -7.53 2.73
N GLY A 227 -18.60 -6.83 2.99
CA GLY A 227 -18.78 -6.03 4.20
C GLY A 227 -19.34 -4.61 4.01
N ASP A 228 -19.61 -3.93 5.12
CA ASP A 228 -20.24 -2.61 5.21
C ASP A 228 -19.31 -1.42 4.86
N GLU A 229 -18.13 -1.65 4.26
CA GLU A 229 -17.17 -0.61 3.89
C GLU A 229 -17.49 0.07 2.55
N LYS A 230 -18.77 0.39 2.31
CA LYS A 230 -19.27 0.99 1.05
C LYS A 230 -18.43 2.20 0.62
N ALA A 231 -18.10 3.09 1.56
CA ALA A 231 -17.33 4.30 1.25
C ALA A 231 -15.89 4.01 0.76
N ARG A 232 -15.22 2.99 1.32
CA ARG A 232 -13.89 2.54 0.85
C ARG A 232 -13.99 1.91 -0.54
N ASN A 233 -14.99 1.06 -0.74
CA ASN A 233 -15.20 0.40 -2.03
C ASN A 233 -15.54 1.41 -3.14
N ASP A 234 -16.42 2.37 -2.85
CA ASP A 234 -16.78 3.46 -3.76
C ASP A 234 -15.59 4.36 -4.08
N TYR A 235 -14.71 4.63 -3.10
CA TYR A 235 -13.48 5.39 -3.34
C TYR A 235 -12.63 4.74 -4.44
N PHE A 236 -12.32 3.45 -4.34
CA PHE A 236 -11.53 2.79 -5.39
C PHE A 236 -12.28 2.69 -6.72
N ARG A 237 -13.61 2.53 -6.68
CA ARG A 237 -14.47 2.41 -7.86
C ARG A 237 -14.64 3.72 -8.65
N PHE A 238 -14.75 4.88 -7.98
CA PHE A 238 -15.24 6.11 -8.62
C PHE A 238 -14.31 7.33 -8.55
N ARG A 239 -13.13 7.24 -7.92
CA ARG A 239 -12.24 8.38 -7.60
C ARG A 239 -12.04 9.51 -8.62
N ASP A 240 -12.17 9.29 -9.92
CA ASP A 240 -11.96 10.33 -10.94
C ASP A 240 -13.26 10.97 -11.46
N LYS A 241 -14.39 10.77 -10.77
CA LYS A 241 -15.65 11.45 -11.09
C LYS A 241 -15.93 12.69 -10.23
N GLU A 242 -15.00 13.04 -9.34
CA GLU A 242 -15.03 14.24 -8.50
C GLU A 242 -13.93 15.21 -8.93
#